data_AF-A0A3D5M7L5-F1
#
_entry.id   AF-A0A3D5M7L5-F1
#
_cell.length_a   1.000
_cell.length_b   1.000
_cell.length_c   1.000
_cell.angle_alpha   90.00
_cell.angle_beta   90.00
_cell.angle_gamma   90.00
#
_symmetry.space_group_name_H-M   'P 1'
#
loop_
_entity.id
_entity.type
_entity.pdbx_description
1 polymer ?
#
loop_
_entity_poly.entity_id
_entity_poly.type
_entity_poly.pdbx_seq_one_letter_code
_entity_poly.pdbx_strand_id
1 'polypeptide(L)'
;MPKLKMLRTLLRTFSMMFMIILVTPSGVLSASSDTTLEKAVSAKNIEEIEIAVAKLAMNGTAIDMEAVINEALLSDQPEVEQAALRGLKRLSPGVGLSWLCTQAKEHSRKQVRDLLMTYLATRKDGESFKAVLQGLYDPEDSVVLSAISALLKKDHNGCIPHLIRALRFQEDKDKDLSLVAEKLRETMRELTGADLFAASEWDSLWKGNRKKLEKQEKLDPSKIVMKGSGVKVTPLKFFGHELVSQKIVFILDTSISMKAKDPKVELEGVGEKNNPGKGTGVNRKRDQDDKNADDLPDSRMRLRRVQKELKRMVRELPKSFQFCLISFDADVEQMSQQLLKANPNQKRRAMKFIDGFDPEGFTSTDLALDAAFAINGVRTIVLLSDGMPYRAANPIDGSALLDNIDALNRFEHIPIHTIGFRATSGSASTFLEELSRRSGGKYTEIP
;
A
#
# COMPACT_ATOMS: atom_id res chain seq x y z
N MET A 1 70.93 -23.98 -12.27
CA MET A 1 70.93 -22.91 -13.31
C MET A 1 69.49 -22.47 -13.56
N PRO A 2 69.25 -21.17 -13.83
CA PRO A 2 68.38 -20.32 -13.00
C PRO A 2 67.16 -19.72 -13.74
N LYS A 3 66.19 -19.16 -12.98
CA LYS A 3 65.57 -17.81 -13.13
C LYS A 3 64.15 -17.75 -12.50
N LEU A 4 63.97 -16.97 -11.42
CA LEU A 4 63.41 -15.60 -11.37
C LEU A 4 61.86 -15.59 -11.44
N LYS A 5 61.09 -15.46 -10.35
CA LYS A 5 60.55 -14.26 -9.64
C LYS A 5 59.22 -14.79 -9.03
N MET A 6 58.63 -14.40 -7.90
CA MET A 6 58.46 -13.13 -7.20
C MET A 6 57.79 -13.50 -5.85
N LEU A 7 58.41 -13.20 -4.70
CA LEU A 7 58.00 -12.15 -3.75
C LEU A 7 56.65 -12.33 -3.01
N ARG A 8 56.80 -12.46 -1.66
CA ARG A 8 55.92 -12.04 -0.54
C ARG A 8 54.86 -12.99 0.00
N THR A 9 55.33 -13.79 0.96
CA THR A 9 54.68 -14.17 2.22
C THR A 9 53.95 -13.00 2.90
N LEU A 10 52.73 -13.23 3.38
CA LEU A 10 52.31 -12.73 4.70
C LEU A 10 51.16 -13.58 5.27
N LEU A 11 51.44 -14.10 6.47
CA LEU A 11 50.60 -14.89 7.36
C LEU A 11 49.17 -14.34 7.48
N ARG A 12 48.17 -15.24 7.39
CA ARG A 12 46.90 -15.07 8.10
C ARG A 12 46.78 -16.20 9.12
N THR A 13 47.34 -15.95 10.29
CA THR A 13 47.01 -16.66 11.53
C THR A 13 45.56 -16.34 11.88
N PHE A 14 44.73 -17.38 11.91
CA PHE A 14 43.35 -17.33 12.34
C PHE A 14 43.32 -17.22 13.87
N SER A 15 43.31 -16.00 14.39
CA SER A 15 43.15 -15.74 15.83
C SER A 15 41.67 -15.71 16.16
N MET A 16 41.17 -16.85 16.65
CA MET A 16 39.86 -16.98 17.26
C MET A 16 39.90 -16.26 18.63
N MET A 17 39.60 -14.97 18.60
CA MET A 17 39.51 -14.16 19.82
C MET A 17 38.12 -14.33 20.42
N PHE A 18 38.03 -15.19 21.43
CA PHE A 18 36.94 -15.19 22.41
C PHE A 18 36.91 -13.81 23.06
N MET A 19 36.02 -12.94 22.60
CA MET A 19 35.74 -11.69 23.29
C MET A 19 34.80 -12.02 24.45
N ILE A 20 35.42 -12.27 25.61
CA ILE A 20 34.74 -12.27 26.90
C ILE A 20 34.10 -10.89 27.04
N ILE A 21 32.77 -10.85 27.01
CA ILE A 21 31.99 -9.66 27.37
C ILE A 21 32.21 -9.44 28.86
N LEU A 22 33.23 -8.65 29.21
CA LEU A 22 33.23 -7.97 30.50
C LEU A 22 32.09 -6.96 30.44
N VAL A 23 31.00 -7.27 31.14
CA VAL A 23 29.98 -6.29 31.51
C VAL A 23 30.65 -5.33 32.47
N THR A 24 31.28 -4.28 31.93
CA THR A 24 31.52 -3.06 32.69
C THR A 24 30.26 -2.22 32.59
N PRO A 25 29.70 -1.71 33.70
CA PRO A 25 28.66 -0.70 33.62
C PRO A 25 29.33 0.57 33.11
N SER A 26 29.39 0.72 31.78
CA SER A 26 29.68 2.00 31.16
C SER A 26 28.50 2.89 31.53
N GLY A 27 28.74 3.78 32.49
CA GLY A 27 27.79 4.80 32.92
C GLY A 27 27.25 5.52 31.71
N VAL A 28 26.02 5.18 31.35
CA VAL A 28 25.17 6.00 30.53
C VAL A 28 25.07 7.32 31.28
N LEU A 29 25.49 8.42 30.64
CA LEU A 29 25.04 9.74 31.05
C LEU A 29 23.51 9.70 30.98
N SER A 30 22.84 9.42 32.10
CA SER A 30 21.41 9.63 32.25
C SER A 30 21.20 11.15 32.36
N ALA A 31 21.25 11.83 31.21
CA ALA A 31 20.79 13.20 31.10
C ALA A 31 19.26 13.17 31.23
N SER A 32 18.78 13.47 32.44
CA SER A 32 17.38 13.70 32.85
C SER A 32 16.32 13.26 31.83
N SER A 33 15.87 12.01 31.88
CA SER A 33 14.56 11.67 31.32
C SER A 33 13.54 12.53 32.07
N ASP A 34 12.73 13.29 31.34
CA ASP A 34 11.56 13.91 31.96
C ASP A 34 10.64 12.77 32.40
N THR A 35 10.74 12.40 33.69
CA THR A 35 9.96 11.30 34.28
C THR A 35 8.46 11.46 34.08
N THR A 36 8.01 12.66 33.71
CA THR A 36 6.62 12.95 33.39
C THR A 36 6.17 12.22 32.11
N LEU A 37 6.98 12.23 31.05
CA LEU A 37 6.61 11.57 29.79
C LEU A 37 6.58 10.05 29.96
N GLU A 38 7.62 9.48 30.58
CA GLU A 38 7.71 8.04 30.86
C GLU A 38 6.52 7.55 31.70
N LYS A 39 6.13 8.32 32.73
CA LYS A 39 4.94 8.02 33.55
C LYS A 39 3.65 8.08 32.73
N ALA A 40 3.50 9.10 31.89
CA ALA A 40 2.31 9.26 31.05
C ALA A 40 2.17 8.12 30.02
N VAL A 41 3.29 7.72 29.39
CA VAL A 41 3.34 6.56 28.48
C VAL A 41 2.98 5.28 29.23
N SER A 42 3.58 5.05 30.41
CA SER A 42 3.30 3.87 31.23
C SER A 42 1.84 3.79 31.67
N ALA A 43 1.22 4.94 31.98
CA ALA A 43 -0.19 5.05 32.31
C ALA A 43 -1.12 5.01 31.07
N LYS A 44 -0.57 5.03 29.85
CA LYS A 44 -1.30 5.16 28.57
C LYS A 44 -2.24 6.37 28.54
N ASN A 45 -1.88 7.45 29.23
CA ASN A 45 -2.69 8.65 29.29
C ASN A 45 -2.37 9.56 28.08
N ILE A 46 -3.16 9.42 27.02
CA ILE A 46 -2.97 10.11 25.73
C ILE A 46 -2.86 11.64 25.88
N GLU A 47 -3.67 12.24 26.75
CA GLU A 47 -3.67 13.68 26.97
C GLU A 47 -2.39 14.14 27.68
N GLU A 48 -1.97 13.43 28.73
CA GLU A 48 -0.74 13.73 29.45
C GLU A 48 0.51 13.53 28.58
N ILE A 49 0.51 12.52 27.70
CA ILE A 49 1.58 12.30 26.73
C ILE A 49 1.71 13.51 25.80
N GLU A 50 0.61 13.97 25.21
CA GLU A 50 0.63 15.13 24.32
C GLU A 50 1.11 16.40 25.03
N ILE A 51 0.67 16.62 26.28
CA ILE A 51 1.11 17.74 27.11
C ILE A 51 2.60 17.65 27.46
N ALA A 52 3.09 16.47 27.86
CA ALA A 52 4.49 16.26 28.20
C ALA A 52 5.40 16.48 26.98
N VAL A 53 5.05 15.90 25.83
CA VAL A 53 5.79 16.10 24.58
C VAL A 53 5.75 17.55 24.12
N ALA A 54 4.63 18.26 24.30
CA ALA A 54 4.54 19.67 23.99
C ALA A 54 5.49 20.54 24.84
N LYS A 55 5.67 20.22 26.13
CA LYS A 55 6.64 20.91 27.00
C LYS A 55 8.08 20.67 26.53
N LEU A 56 8.45 19.43 26.24
CA LEU A 56 9.74 19.07 25.66
C LEU A 56 9.99 19.78 24.33
N ALA A 57 8.97 19.85 23.47
CA ALA A 57 9.02 20.54 22.20
C ALA A 57 9.21 22.07 22.33
N MET A 58 8.69 22.69 23.39
CA MET A 58 8.89 24.12 23.66
C MET A 58 10.33 24.43 24.10
N ASN A 59 10.97 23.52 24.86
CA ASN A 59 12.39 23.63 25.18
C ASN A 59 13.25 23.43 23.93
N GLY A 60 12.88 22.45 23.09
CA GLY A 60 13.44 22.27 21.75
C GLY A 60 14.92 21.89 21.71
N THR A 61 15.44 21.23 22.76
CA THR A 61 16.82 20.72 22.77
C THR A 61 16.92 19.35 22.08
N ALA A 62 18.13 18.93 21.71
CA ALA A 62 18.34 17.58 21.16
C ALA A 62 18.01 16.48 22.18
N ILE A 63 18.32 16.71 23.46
CA ILE A 63 18.06 15.75 24.56
C ILE A 63 16.55 15.56 24.75
N ASP A 64 15.78 16.65 24.72
CA ASP A 64 14.32 16.58 24.81
C ASP A 64 13.73 15.75 23.67
N MET A 65 14.20 15.96 22.44
CA MET A 65 13.72 15.23 21.27
C MET A 65 14.15 13.76 21.30
N GLU A 66 15.31 13.46 21.87
CA GLU A 66 15.76 12.09 22.11
C GLU A 66 14.89 11.35 23.12
N ALA A 67 14.48 12.02 24.20
CA ALA A 67 13.50 11.48 25.13
C ALA A 67 12.15 11.19 24.44
N VAL A 68 11.66 12.09 23.58
CA VAL A 68 10.41 11.84 22.82
C VAL A 68 10.52 10.60 21.94
N ILE A 69 11.67 10.40 21.27
CA ILE A 69 11.88 9.20 20.44
C ILE A 69 11.87 7.94 21.31
N ASN A 70 12.69 7.90 22.36
CA ASN A 70 12.90 6.71 23.16
C ASN A 70 11.67 6.31 23.97
N GLU A 71 10.98 7.27 24.57
CA GLU A 71 9.86 6.99 25.48
C GLU A 71 8.53 6.86 24.75
N ALA A 72 8.32 7.55 23.63
CA ALA A 72 7.01 7.60 22.97
C ALA A 72 7.01 7.03 21.55
N LEU A 73 7.92 7.48 20.66
CA LEU A 73 7.91 7.01 19.26
C LEU A 73 8.39 5.56 19.10
N LEU A 74 9.12 5.02 20.08
CA LEU A 74 9.54 3.62 20.13
C LEU A 74 8.64 2.75 21.01
N SER A 75 7.49 3.26 21.45
CA SER A 75 6.56 2.54 22.34
C SER A 75 5.85 1.35 21.70
N ASP A 76 5.84 1.26 20.36
CA ASP A 76 5.07 0.29 19.56
C ASP A 76 3.55 0.35 19.83
N GLN A 77 3.08 1.50 20.34
CA GLN A 77 1.68 1.78 20.64
C GLN A 77 1.20 2.92 19.74
N PRO A 78 0.35 2.64 18.73
CA PRO A 78 -0.08 3.65 17.76
C PRO A 78 -0.65 4.91 18.40
N GLU A 79 -1.44 4.78 19.47
CA GLU A 79 -2.07 5.91 20.15
C GLU A 79 -1.04 6.82 20.84
N VAL A 80 0.01 6.22 21.43
CA VAL A 80 1.13 6.93 22.06
C VAL A 80 1.98 7.63 21.01
N GLU A 81 2.32 6.92 19.93
CA GLU A 81 3.07 7.46 18.79
C GLU A 81 2.35 8.70 18.23
N GLN A 82 1.04 8.59 17.96
CA GLN A 82 0.25 9.70 17.43
C GLN A 82 0.13 10.88 18.41
N ALA A 83 -0.03 10.62 19.72
CA ALA A 83 -0.05 11.66 20.74
C ALA A 83 1.28 12.44 20.78
N ALA A 84 2.40 11.74 20.69
CA ALA A 84 3.71 12.36 20.63
C ALA A 84 3.89 13.22 19.37
N LEU A 85 3.50 12.72 18.18
CA LEU A 85 3.55 13.51 16.95
C LEU A 85 2.68 14.78 17.02
N ARG A 86 1.53 14.73 17.70
CA ARG A 86 0.70 15.92 17.96
C ARG A 86 1.38 16.90 18.92
N GLY A 87 1.97 16.42 20.02
CA GLY A 87 2.71 17.26 20.97
C GLY A 87 3.88 17.99 20.33
N LEU A 88 4.58 17.35 19.38
CA LEU A 88 5.68 17.93 18.62
C LEU A 88 5.28 19.12 17.74
N LYS A 89 3.98 19.42 17.54
CA LYS A 89 3.52 20.61 16.80
C LYS A 89 4.02 21.92 17.42
N ARG A 90 4.32 21.93 18.72
CA ARG A 90 4.86 23.11 19.42
C ARG A 90 6.36 23.34 19.20
N LEU A 91 7.06 22.39 18.56
CA LEU A 91 8.49 22.52 18.29
C LEU A 91 8.76 23.64 17.29
N SER A 92 9.54 24.63 17.71
CA SER A 92 10.00 25.72 16.85
C SER A 92 11.25 25.31 16.05
N PRO A 93 11.51 25.94 14.89
CA PRO A 93 12.78 25.75 14.19
C PRO A 93 13.97 26.05 15.10
N GLY A 94 14.99 25.19 15.09
CA GLY A 94 16.12 25.27 15.99
C GLY A 94 16.79 23.90 16.17
N VAL A 95 17.62 23.78 17.21
CA VAL A 95 18.45 22.59 17.47
C VAL A 95 17.62 21.30 17.51
N GLY A 96 16.50 21.29 18.23
CA GLY A 96 15.63 20.12 18.32
C GLY A 96 15.03 19.71 16.98
N LEU A 97 14.59 20.67 16.16
CA LEU A 97 14.06 20.36 14.82
C LEU A 97 15.15 19.80 13.90
N SER A 98 16.34 20.42 13.89
CA SER A 98 17.46 19.94 13.07
C SER A 98 17.92 18.55 13.52
N TRP A 99 17.86 18.27 14.83
CA TRP A 99 18.10 16.94 15.38
C TRP A 99 17.06 15.92 14.90
N LEU A 100 15.75 16.22 14.98
CA LEU A 100 14.70 15.35 14.44
C LEU A 100 14.85 15.15 12.93
N CYS A 101 15.21 16.19 12.17
CA CYS A 101 15.48 16.07 10.74
C CYS A 101 16.69 15.17 10.44
N THR A 102 17.64 15.06 11.36
CA THR A 102 18.78 14.12 11.26
C THR A 102 18.32 12.70 11.56
N GLN A 103 17.55 12.51 12.64
CA GLN A 103 16.99 11.19 12.97
C GLN A 103 16.06 10.65 11.89
N ALA A 104 15.27 11.51 11.25
CA ALA A 104 14.42 11.12 10.12
C ALA A 104 15.21 10.49 8.96
N LYS A 105 16.50 10.85 8.80
CA LYS A 105 17.37 10.35 7.71
C LYS A 105 18.19 9.13 8.13
N GLU A 106 18.63 9.08 9.38
CA GLU A 106 19.75 8.22 9.79
C GLU A 106 19.44 7.32 11.00
N HIS A 107 18.28 7.49 11.66
CA HIS A 107 17.96 6.69 12.83
C HIS A 107 17.94 5.19 12.50
N SER A 108 18.50 4.36 13.38
CA SER A 108 18.68 2.92 13.15
C SER A 108 17.36 2.16 12.93
N ARG A 109 16.30 2.58 13.65
CA ARG A 109 14.95 2.01 13.55
C ARG A 109 14.17 2.70 12.43
N LYS A 110 13.66 1.92 11.47
CA LYS A 110 12.86 2.44 10.34
C LYS A 110 11.55 3.09 10.80
N GLN A 111 10.96 2.59 11.88
CA GLN A 111 9.72 3.11 12.46
C GLN A 111 9.85 4.58 12.86
N VAL A 112 10.99 4.94 13.47
CA VAL A 112 11.28 6.33 13.84
C VAL A 112 11.43 7.19 12.59
N ARG A 113 12.16 6.72 11.58
CA ARG A 113 12.30 7.45 10.31
C ARG A 113 10.92 7.68 9.66
N ASP A 114 10.08 6.65 9.65
CA ASP A 114 8.71 6.68 9.10
C ASP A 114 7.79 7.68 9.83
N LEU A 115 7.71 7.59 11.16
CA LEU A 115 6.93 8.52 11.99
C LEU A 115 7.40 9.96 11.81
N LEU A 116 8.71 10.17 11.74
CA LEU A 116 9.29 11.49 11.51
C LEU A 116 9.00 12.01 10.10
N MET A 117 8.97 11.17 9.05
CA MET A 117 8.51 11.61 7.72
C MET A 117 7.07 12.14 7.79
N THR A 118 6.19 11.44 8.50
CA THR A 118 4.81 11.86 8.72
C THR A 118 4.72 13.18 9.49
N TYR A 119 5.48 13.34 10.57
CA TYR A 119 5.53 14.58 11.34
C TYR A 119 6.07 15.75 10.51
N LEU A 120 7.20 15.56 9.84
CA LEU A 120 7.85 16.58 9.01
C LEU A 120 6.97 16.98 7.82
N ALA A 121 6.08 16.11 7.34
CA ALA A 121 5.05 16.43 6.34
C ALA A 121 4.18 17.61 6.78
N THR A 122 3.81 17.68 8.07
CA THR A 122 2.92 18.71 8.62
C THR A 122 3.60 20.08 8.79
N ARG A 123 4.93 20.13 8.71
CA ARG A 123 5.72 21.36 8.92
C ARG A 123 5.90 22.18 7.65
N LYS A 124 6.08 23.49 7.78
CA LYS A 124 6.29 24.41 6.64
C LYS A 124 7.76 24.76 6.39
N ASP A 125 8.65 24.34 7.29
CA ASP A 125 10.06 24.74 7.26
C ASP A 125 10.81 24.08 6.10
N GLY A 126 11.74 24.82 5.50
CA GLY A 126 12.56 24.33 4.39
C GLY A 126 13.46 23.15 4.77
N GLU A 127 13.94 23.09 6.02
CA GLU A 127 14.72 21.96 6.52
C GLU A 127 13.89 20.68 6.58
N SER A 128 12.65 20.76 7.06
CA SER A 128 11.71 19.64 7.09
C SER A 128 11.39 19.15 5.68
N PHE A 129 11.20 20.06 4.72
CA PHE A 129 11.03 19.68 3.32
C PHE A 129 12.25 18.94 2.75
N LYS A 130 13.47 19.44 3.01
CA LYS A 130 14.71 18.77 2.59
C LYS A 130 14.87 17.38 3.20
N ALA A 131 14.52 17.21 4.48
CA ALA A 131 14.55 15.91 5.15
C ALA A 131 13.58 14.91 4.51
N VAL A 132 12.34 15.33 4.21
CA VAL A 132 11.36 14.50 3.50
C VAL A 132 11.83 14.13 2.09
N LEU A 133 12.42 15.08 1.35
CA LEU A 133 12.98 14.80 0.02
C LEU A 133 14.12 13.77 0.06
N GLN A 134 14.91 13.75 1.14
CA GLN A 134 15.97 12.76 1.33
C GLN A 134 15.42 11.37 1.61
N GLY A 135 14.25 11.27 2.27
CA GLY A 135 13.54 10.02 2.53
C GLY A 135 13.18 9.25 1.25
N LEU A 136 13.12 9.90 0.09
CA LEU A 136 12.94 9.23 -1.21
C LEU A 136 14.05 8.24 -1.58
N TYR A 137 15.19 8.30 -0.89
CA TYR A 137 16.37 7.47 -1.13
C TYR A 137 16.71 6.58 0.07
N ASP A 138 15.78 6.42 1.01
CA ASP A 138 15.96 5.54 2.17
C ASP A 138 16.21 4.08 1.71
N PRO A 139 17.06 3.30 2.41
CA PRO A 139 17.24 1.88 2.11
C PRO A 139 15.98 1.04 2.30
N GLU A 140 15.06 1.45 3.18
CA GLU A 140 13.80 0.76 3.44
C GLU A 140 12.69 1.33 2.55
N ASP A 141 12.14 0.50 1.67
CA ASP A 141 11.06 0.92 0.76
C ASP A 141 9.87 1.53 1.50
N SER A 142 9.57 1.07 2.73
CA SER A 142 8.42 1.56 3.48
C SER A 142 8.59 3.01 3.95
N VAL A 143 9.82 3.40 4.32
CA VAL A 143 10.15 4.81 4.62
C VAL A 143 10.07 5.67 3.36
N VAL A 144 10.48 5.12 2.20
CA VAL A 144 10.32 5.80 0.90
C VAL A 144 8.83 6.07 0.60
N LEU A 145 7.94 5.11 0.86
CA LEU A 145 6.50 5.28 0.67
C LEU A 145 5.90 6.34 1.60
N SER A 146 6.37 6.40 2.84
CA SER A 146 6.01 7.45 3.79
C SER A 146 6.50 8.83 3.32
N ALA A 147 7.72 8.92 2.79
CA ALA A 147 8.24 10.15 2.19
C ALA A 147 7.43 10.60 0.96
N ILE A 148 7.04 9.68 0.07
CA ILE A 148 6.18 10.00 -1.08
C ILE A 148 4.83 10.57 -0.61
N SER A 149 4.21 9.91 0.37
CA SER A 149 2.93 10.34 0.96
C SER A 149 3.05 11.70 1.65
N ALA A 150 4.17 11.94 2.34
CA ALA A 150 4.48 13.22 2.97
C ALA A 150 4.64 14.36 1.94
N LEU A 151 5.26 14.09 0.78
CA LEU A 151 5.42 15.07 -0.29
C LEU A 151 4.09 15.42 -0.96
N LEU A 152 3.20 14.44 -1.13
CA LEU A 152 1.85 14.67 -1.64
C LEU A 152 1.06 15.57 -0.68
N LYS A 153 1.12 15.30 0.64
CA LYS A 153 0.45 16.14 1.67
C LYS A 153 0.96 17.59 1.71
N LYS A 154 2.24 17.80 1.38
CA LYS A 154 2.82 19.16 1.30
C LYS A 154 2.33 19.95 0.10
N ASP A 155 1.76 19.27 -0.91
CA ASP A 155 1.23 19.85 -2.14
C ASP A 155 2.16 20.90 -2.74
N HIS A 156 3.45 20.59 -2.87
CA HIS A 156 4.46 21.55 -3.33
C HIS A 156 5.22 21.01 -4.55
N ASN A 157 4.93 21.55 -5.73
CA ASN A 157 5.44 21.07 -7.02
C ASN A 157 6.98 21.14 -7.19
N GLY A 158 7.69 21.83 -6.28
CA GLY A 158 9.15 21.73 -6.17
C GLY A 158 9.67 20.32 -5.84
N CYS A 159 8.81 19.38 -5.41
CA CYS A 159 9.19 17.98 -5.22
C CYS A 159 9.29 17.19 -6.55
N ILE A 160 8.64 17.63 -7.63
CA ILE A 160 8.56 16.89 -8.91
C ILE A 160 9.94 16.47 -9.43
N PRO A 161 10.97 17.35 -9.50
CA PRO A 161 12.31 16.94 -9.94
C PRO A 161 12.94 15.86 -9.06
N HIS A 162 12.59 15.81 -7.77
CA HIS A 162 13.10 14.81 -6.84
C HIS A 162 12.36 13.48 -7.00
N LEU A 163 11.05 13.50 -7.25
CA LEU A 163 10.26 12.31 -7.59
C LEU A 163 10.77 11.66 -8.88
N ILE A 164 11.06 12.47 -9.90
CA ILE A 164 11.63 12.02 -11.19
C ILE A 164 12.98 11.32 -10.96
N ARG A 165 13.88 11.95 -10.19
CA ARG A 165 15.19 11.35 -9.86
C ARG A 165 15.05 10.07 -9.05
N ALA A 166 14.10 10.01 -8.11
CA ALA A 166 13.82 8.81 -7.34
C ALA A 166 13.26 7.69 -8.24
N LEU A 167 12.41 8.01 -9.22
CA LEU A 167 11.90 7.02 -10.18
C LEU A 167 13.03 6.45 -11.02
N ARG A 168 13.89 7.33 -11.56
CA ARG A 168 15.09 6.90 -12.29
C ARG A 168 15.99 5.99 -11.45
N PHE A 169 16.15 6.29 -10.17
CA PHE A 169 16.93 5.44 -9.25
C PHE A 169 16.32 4.04 -9.06
N GLN A 170 14.99 3.89 -9.16
CA GLN A 170 14.35 2.58 -9.17
C GLN A 170 14.56 1.88 -10.53
N GLU A 171 14.41 2.60 -11.63
CA GLU A 171 14.66 2.08 -12.99
C GLU A 171 16.10 1.56 -13.15
N ASP A 172 17.10 2.32 -12.70
CA ASP A 172 18.53 1.94 -12.73
C ASP A 172 18.84 0.66 -11.92
N LYS A 173 17.91 0.20 -11.08
CA LYS A 173 18.01 -1.02 -10.26
C LYS A 173 17.06 -2.13 -10.71
N ASP A 174 16.46 -2.02 -11.90
CA ASP A 174 15.44 -2.95 -12.43
C ASP A 174 14.21 -3.08 -11.49
N LYS A 175 13.86 -1.99 -10.80
CA LYS A 175 12.72 -1.88 -9.87
C LYS A 175 11.62 -0.95 -10.39
N ASP A 176 11.53 -0.75 -11.70
CA ASP A 176 10.51 0.07 -12.37
C ASP A 176 9.06 -0.45 -12.18
N LEU A 177 8.92 -1.72 -11.78
CA LEU A 177 7.65 -2.36 -11.39
C LEU A 177 7.50 -2.56 -9.86
N SER A 178 8.30 -1.87 -9.05
CA SER A 178 8.14 -1.88 -7.60
C SER A 178 6.95 -0.99 -7.16
N LEU A 179 6.42 -1.25 -5.97
CA LEU A 179 5.41 -0.39 -5.34
C LEU A 179 5.92 1.06 -5.20
N VAL A 180 7.20 1.26 -4.91
CA VAL A 180 7.81 2.59 -4.85
C VAL A 180 7.73 3.30 -6.20
N ALA A 181 8.14 2.62 -7.29
CA ALA A 181 8.06 3.18 -8.64
C ALA A 181 6.62 3.49 -9.07
N GLU A 182 5.66 2.63 -8.70
CA GLU A 182 4.23 2.91 -8.86
C GLU A 182 3.85 4.20 -8.13
N LYS A 183 4.05 4.28 -6.80
CA LYS A 183 3.63 5.44 -6.02
C LYS A 183 4.28 6.74 -6.47
N LEU A 184 5.54 6.71 -6.91
CA LEU A 184 6.18 7.87 -7.53
C LEU A 184 5.42 8.36 -8.77
N ARG A 185 5.02 7.45 -9.67
CA ARG A 185 4.22 7.80 -10.85
C ARG A 185 2.83 8.30 -10.47
N GLU A 186 2.19 7.68 -9.49
CA GLU A 186 0.86 8.12 -9.02
C GLU A 186 0.91 9.54 -8.47
N THR A 187 1.88 9.84 -7.60
CA THR A 187 2.08 11.18 -7.07
C THR A 187 2.38 12.19 -8.17
N MET A 188 3.24 11.86 -9.14
CA MET A 188 3.51 12.76 -10.27
C MET A 188 2.26 12.97 -11.15
N ARG A 189 1.43 11.94 -11.37
CA ARG A 189 0.15 12.07 -12.06
C ARG A 189 -0.80 13.01 -11.32
N GLU A 190 -0.88 12.91 -10.00
CA GLU A 190 -1.74 13.81 -9.21
C GLU A 190 -1.29 15.27 -9.26
N LEU A 191 0.02 15.51 -9.18
CA LEU A 191 0.62 16.85 -9.20
C LEU A 191 0.61 17.51 -10.59
N THR A 192 0.66 16.72 -11.67
CA THR A 192 0.82 17.24 -13.04
C THR A 192 -0.39 17.03 -13.94
N GLY A 193 -1.24 16.04 -13.65
CA GLY A 193 -2.30 15.55 -14.53
C GLY A 193 -1.85 14.54 -15.60
N ALA A 194 -0.55 14.30 -15.80
CA ALA A 194 -0.04 13.43 -16.85
C ALA A 194 -0.03 11.95 -16.44
N ASP A 195 -0.10 11.02 -17.41
CA ASP A 195 0.09 9.57 -17.19
C ASP A 195 1.28 9.06 -18.01
N LEU A 196 2.48 9.14 -17.43
CA LEU A 196 3.74 8.73 -18.06
C LEU A 196 4.39 7.59 -17.28
N PHE A 197 5.17 6.75 -17.97
CA PHE A 197 5.75 5.56 -17.35
C PHE A 197 7.21 5.75 -16.97
N ALA A 198 8.04 6.30 -17.86
CA ALA A 198 9.49 6.37 -17.66
C ALA A 198 9.92 7.70 -17.06
N ALA A 199 10.96 7.70 -16.21
CA ALA A 199 11.52 8.91 -15.62
C ALA A 199 12.00 9.92 -16.67
N SER A 200 12.48 9.45 -17.83
CA SER A 200 12.91 10.29 -18.96
C SER A 200 11.74 11.07 -19.60
N GLU A 201 10.55 10.47 -19.65
CA GLU A 201 9.33 11.11 -20.15
C GLU A 201 8.87 12.19 -19.17
N TRP A 202 8.89 11.87 -17.87
CA TRP A 202 8.59 12.81 -16.80
C TRP A 202 9.57 14.00 -16.77
N ASP A 203 10.87 13.75 -16.94
CA ASP A 203 11.90 14.79 -17.01
C ASP A 203 11.68 15.74 -18.20
N SER A 204 11.32 15.18 -19.36
CA SER A 204 11.00 15.97 -20.56
C SER A 204 9.75 16.83 -20.35
N LEU A 205 8.70 16.25 -19.75
CA LEU A 205 7.47 16.97 -19.40
C LEU A 205 7.77 18.14 -18.45
N TRP A 206 8.53 17.88 -17.38
CA TRP A 206 8.90 18.89 -16.38
C TRP A 206 9.68 20.04 -17.01
N LYS A 207 10.72 19.74 -17.80
CA LYS A 207 11.55 20.77 -18.48
C LYS A 207 10.72 21.64 -19.43
N GLY A 208 9.79 21.04 -20.17
CA GLY A 208 8.92 21.77 -21.10
C GLY A 208 7.83 22.61 -20.44
N ASN A 209 7.42 22.28 -19.21
CA ASN A 209 6.26 22.87 -18.54
C ASN A 209 6.56 23.51 -17.19
N ARG A 210 7.83 23.65 -16.82
CA ARG A 210 8.29 24.10 -15.49
C ARG A 210 7.52 25.28 -14.93
N LYS A 211 7.36 26.37 -15.69
CA LYS A 211 6.67 27.59 -15.23
C LYS A 211 5.20 27.37 -14.87
N LYS A 212 4.50 26.46 -15.57
CA LYS A 212 3.09 26.13 -15.29
C LYS A 212 2.98 25.21 -14.08
N LEU A 213 3.82 24.17 -14.05
CA LEU A 213 3.84 23.21 -12.96
C LEU A 213 4.31 23.85 -11.64
N GLU A 214 5.27 24.77 -11.64
CA GLU A 214 5.66 25.52 -10.42
C GLU A 214 4.51 26.38 -9.87
N LYS A 215 3.56 26.77 -10.72
CA LYS A 215 2.31 27.45 -10.34
C LYS A 215 1.17 26.49 -10.00
N GLN A 216 1.44 25.19 -9.91
CA GLN A 216 0.45 24.12 -9.67
C GLN A 216 -0.67 24.05 -10.72
N GLU A 217 -0.44 24.57 -11.93
CA GLU A 217 -1.37 24.41 -13.03
C GLU A 217 -1.30 22.97 -13.57
N LYS A 218 -2.40 22.22 -13.47
CA LYS A 218 -2.50 20.88 -14.06
C LYS A 218 -2.44 20.97 -15.58
N LEU A 219 -1.73 20.02 -16.19
CA LEU A 219 -1.63 19.90 -17.63
C LEU A 219 -2.84 19.14 -18.17
N ASP A 220 -3.29 19.54 -19.37
CA ASP A 220 -4.29 18.81 -20.14
C ASP A 220 -3.64 17.55 -20.73
N PRO A 221 -4.05 16.34 -20.31
CA PRO A 221 -3.46 15.09 -20.78
C PRO A 221 -3.50 14.95 -22.31
N SER A 222 -4.54 15.50 -22.94
CA SER A 222 -4.78 15.43 -24.39
C SER A 222 -3.74 16.21 -25.20
N LYS A 223 -3.05 17.17 -24.57
CA LYS A 223 -2.04 18.03 -25.20
C LYS A 223 -0.61 17.54 -24.98
N ILE A 224 -0.44 16.45 -24.23
CA ILE A 224 0.88 15.87 -23.96
C ILE A 224 1.27 14.99 -25.14
N VAL A 225 1.97 15.58 -26.12
CA VAL A 225 2.50 14.84 -27.28
C VAL A 225 3.75 14.07 -26.85
N MET A 226 3.62 12.75 -26.66
CA MET A 226 4.76 11.89 -26.33
C MET A 226 5.47 11.37 -27.60
N LYS A 227 6.79 11.58 -27.67
CA LYS A 227 7.67 10.83 -28.58
C LYS A 227 8.06 9.53 -27.88
N GLY A 228 7.19 8.53 -27.92
CA GLY A 228 7.39 7.27 -27.18
C GLY A 228 8.58 6.46 -27.72
N SER A 229 9.60 6.26 -26.89
CA SER A 229 10.59 5.17 -27.03
C SER A 229 10.44 4.10 -25.93
N GLY A 230 9.58 4.34 -24.94
CA GLY A 230 9.30 3.42 -23.85
C GLY A 230 8.30 2.34 -24.26
N VAL A 231 8.62 1.08 -24.02
CA VAL A 231 7.65 -0.01 -24.07
C VAL A 231 6.73 0.16 -22.87
N LYS A 232 5.51 0.67 -23.07
CA LYS A 232 4.48 0.66 -22.03
C LYS A 232 4.13 -0.81 -21.76
N VAL A 233 4.72 -1.39 -20.70
CA VAL A 233 4.33 -2.72 -20.24
C VAL A 233 2.84 -2.63 -19.94
N THR A 234 2.03 -3.39 -20.67
CA THR A 234 0.58 -3.38 -20.45
C THR A 234 0.34 -4.00 -19.08
N PRO A 235 -0.15 -3.23 -18.08
CA PRO A 235 -0.33 -3.75 -16.75
C PRO A 235 -1.41 -4.84 -16.78
N LEU A 236 -1.19 -5.90 -16.01
CA LEU A 236 -2.14 -7.00 -15.93
C LEU A 236 -3.37 -6.51 -15.16
N LYS A 237 -4.57 -6.78 -15.71
CA LYS A 237 -5.83 -6.29 -15.13
C LYS A 237 -6.60 -7.41 -14.44
N PHE A 238 -7.05 -7.15 -13.22
CA PHE A 238 -8.02 -7.97 -12.51
C PHE A 238 -9.30 -7.17 -12.33
N PHE A 239 -10.38 -7.56 -13.02
CA PHE A 239 -11.62 -6.77 -13.07
C PHE A 239 -11.43 -5.30 -13.48
N GLY A 240 -10.49 -5.04 -14.40
CA GLY A 240 -10.17 -3.68 -14.85
C GLY A 240 -9.18 -2.92 -13.95
N HIS A 241 -8.94 -3.39 -12.73
CA HIS A 241 -7.91 -2.84 -11.83
C HIS A 241 -6.52 -3.25 -12.32
N GLU A 242 -5.64 -2.27 -12.51
CA GLU A 242 -4.26 -2.48 -12.96
C GLU A 242 -3.37 -2.95 -11.81
N LEU A 243 -2.69 -4.08 -12.00
CA LEU A 243 -1.77 -4.67 -11.03
C LEU A 243 -0.33 -4.48 -11.51
N VAL A 244 0.40 -3.60 -10.82
CA VAL A 244 1.78 -3.25 -11.19
C VAL A 244 2.83 -3.71 -10.18
N SER A 245 2.42 -4.14 -8.99
CA SER A 245 3.31 -4.70 -7.95
C SER A 245 3.61 -6.18 -8.15
N GLN A 246 4.85 -6.58 -7.94
CA GLN A 246 5.29 -7.98 -8.13
C GLN A 246 4.95 -8.92 -6.96
N LYS A 247 4.52 -8.42 -5.80
CA LYS A 247 4.31 -9.23 -4.58
C LYS A 247 2.89 -9.03 -4.04
N ILE A 248 1.97 -9.85 -4.51
CA ILE A 248 0.52 -9.64 -4.36
C ILE A 248 -0.13 -10.73 -3.53
N VAL A 249 -1.00 -10.38 -2.60
CA VAL A 249 -1.95 -11.31 -1.96
C VAL A 249 -3.35 -11.01 -2.48
N PHE A 250 -4.04 -12.03 -2.97
CA PHE A 250 -5.46 -11.94 -3.32
C PHE A 250 -6.29 -12.54 -2.19
N ILE A 251 -7.25 -11.77 -1.68
CA ILE A 251 -8.23 -12.20 -0.68
C ILE A 251 -9.60 -12.27 -1.36
N LEU A 252 -10.23 -13.45 -1.33
CA LEU A 252 -11.45 -13.75 -2.06
C LEU A 252 -12.55 -14.15 -1.09
N ASP A 253 -13.62 -13.38 -1.09
CA ASP A 253 -14.83 -13.68 -0.34
C ASP A 253 -15.51 -14.94 -0.91
N THR A 254 -15.73 -15.92 -0.03
CA THR A 254 -16.51 -17.14 -0.27
C THR A 254 -17.73 -17.20 0.65
N SER A 255 -18.23 -16.05 1.10
CA SER A 255 -19.43 -15.98 1.95
C SER A 255 -20.71 -16.35 1.19
N ILE A 256 -21.79 -16.63 1.93
CA ILE A 256 -23.09 -17.01 1.36
C ILE A 256 -23.64 -15.97 0.34
N SER A 257 -23.38 -14.68 0.53
CA SER A 257 -23.84 -13.63 -0.41
C SER A 257 -23.28 -13.82 -1.82
N MET A 258 -22.11 -14.45 -1.95
CA MET A 258 -21.49 -14.78 -3.23
C MET A 258 -22.27 -15.82 -4.06
N LYS A 259 -23.35 -16.43 -3.51
CA LYS A 259 -24.35 -17.23 -4.25
C LYS A 259 -25.22 -16.39 -5.19
N ALA A 260 -25.31 -15.08 -4.96
CA ALA A 260 -26.10 -14.19 -5.78
C ALA A 260 -25.75 -14.33 -7.28
N LYS A 261 -26.77 -14.29 -8.14
CA LYS A 261 -26.63 -14.51 -9.59
C LYS A 261 -26.73 -13.19 -10.33
N ASP A 262 -25.77 -12.92 -11.20
CA ASP A 262 -25.73 -11.67 -11.98
C ASP A 262 -26.93 -11.59 -12.94
N PRO A 263 -27.68 -10.48 -13.02
CA PRO A 263 -28.87 -10.36 -13.87
C PRO A 263 -28.51 -10.42 -15.36
N LYS A 264 -29.43 -10.93 -16.19
CA LYS A 264 -29.23 -10.96 -17.65
C LYS A 264 -29.07 -9.53 -18.18
N VAL A 265 -27.93 -9.23 -18.80
CA VAL A 265 -27.78 -8.01 -19.58
C VAL A 265 -28.58 -8.21 -20.86
N GLU A 266 -29.70 -7.50 -21.02
CA GLU A 266 -30.33 -7.36 -22.33
C GLU A 266 -29.34 -6.64 -23.24
N LEU A 267 -28.84 -7.33 -24.26
CA LEU A 267 -28.03 -6.70 -25.29
C LEU A 267 -28.95 -5.75 -26.06
N GLU A 268 -28.83 -4.45 -25.80
CA GLU A 268 -29.44 -3.43 -26.65
C GLU A 268 -28.86 -3.54 -28.07
N GLY A 269 -29.66 -4.12 -28.97
CA GLY A 269 -29.71 -3.85 -30.40
C GLY A 269 -28.40 -3.72 -31.17
N VAL A 270 -27.75 -4.85 -31.49
CA VAL A 270 -27.02 -4.91 -32.77
C VAL A 270 -28.09 -5.15 -33.84
N GLY A 271 -28.45 -4.08 -34.55
CA GLY A 271 -29.39 -4.13 -35.67
C GLY A 271 -28.89 -5.04 -36.79
N GLU A 272 -29.33 -6.29 -36.78
CA GLU A 272 -29.34 -7.13 -37.97
C GLU A 272 -30.37 -6.56 -38.95
N LYS A 273 -29.88 -5.99 -40.05
CA LYS A 273 -30.70 -5.65 -41.22
C LYS A 273 -31.30 -6.95 -41.77
N ASN A 274 -32.57 -7.20 -41.47
CA ASN A 274 -33.35 -8.25 -42.12
C ASN A 274 -34.08 -7.73 -43.35
N ASN A 275 -33.91 -8.47 -44.44
CA ASN A 275 -34.72 -8.44 -45.66
C ASN A 275 -36.24 -8.57 -45.37
N PRO A 276 -37.11 -8.03 -46.24
CA PRO A 276 -38.54 -8.03 -46.02
C PRO A 276 -39.16 -9.38 -46.44
N GLY A 277 -39.56 -10.17 -45.45
CA GLY A 277 -40.25 -11.45 -45.65
C GLY A 277 -41.45 -11.60 -44.71
N LYS A 278 -42.59 -11.05 -45.15
CA LYS A 278 -44.00 -11.45 -44.87
C LYS A 278 -44.22 -12.50 -43.74
N GLY A 279 -44.82 -12.07 -42.63
CA GLY A 279 -45.31 -12.99 -41.58
C GLY A 279 -46.18 -12.29 -40.54
N THR A 280 -47.49 -12.46 -40.69
CA THR A 280 -48.63 -12.09 -39.85
C THR A 280 -48.36 -11.71 -38.38
N GLY A 281 -48.89 -10.55 -37.99
CA GLY A 281 -48.91 -10.06 -36.62
C GLY A 281 -49.64 -11.00 -35.67
N VAL A 282 -48.95 -11.32 -34.58
CA VAL A 282 -49.57 -11.81 -33.35
C VAL A 282 -49.09 -10.89 -32.24
N ASN A 283 -50.05 -10.20 -31.63
CA ASN A 283 -49.89 -9.34 -30.47
C ASN A 283 -49.33 -10.19 -29.31
N ARG A 284 -47.99 -10.27 -29.15
CA ARG A 284 -47.38 -10.80 -27.93
C ARG A 284 -47.26 -9.64 -26.95
N LYS A 285 -48.06 -9.75 -25.89
CA LYS A 285 -47.93 -8.98 -24.65
C LYS A 285 -46.45 -8.84 -24.30
N ARG A 286 -46.06 -7.65 -23.87
CA ARG A 286 -44.84 -7.42 -23.11
C ARG A 286 -45.01 -8.17 -21.80
N ASP A 287 -44.61 -9.43 -21.77
CA ASP A 287 -44.34 -10.11 -20.52
C ASP A 287 -43.02 -9.55 -20.02
N GLN A 288 -43.15 -8.63 -19.08
CA GLN A 288 -42.07 -8.17 -18.22
C GLN A 288 -41.65 -9.42 -17.44
N ASP A 289 -40.69 -10.18 -17.99
CA ASP A 289 -40.12 -11.39 -17.39
C ASP A 289 -39.31 -10.97 -16.14
N ASP A 290 -40.03 -10.63 -15.05
CA ASP A 290 -39.55 -10.66 -13.66
C ASP A 290 -39.23 -12.13 -13.31
N LYS A 291 -38.18 -12.68 -13.92
CA LYS A 291 -37.62 -13.96 -13.45
C LYS A 291 -36.87 -13.66 -12.16
N ASN A 292 -37.37 -14.23 -11.06
CA ASN A 292 -36.69 -14.22 -9.77
C ASN A 292 -35.20 -14.57 -9.98
N ALA A 293 -34.30 -13.83 -9.32
CA ALA A 293 -32.86 -14.03 -9.45
C ALA A 293 -32.41 -15.49 -9.17
N ASP A 294 -33.20 -16.23 -8.40
CA ASP A 294 -33.01 -17.65 -8.08
C ASP A 294 -33.11 -18.59 -9.30
N ASP A 295 -33.89 -18.24 -10.33
CA ASP A 295 -34.13 -19.06 -11.53
C ASP A 295 -33.01 -18.95 -12.58
N LEU A 296 -32.01 -18.09 -12.36
CA LEU A 296 -30.84 -17.99 -13.24
C LEU A 296 -29.92 -19.21 -13.06
N PRO A 297 -29.18 -19.65 -14.10
CA PRO A 297 -28.28 -20.79 -13.96
C PRO A 297 -27.09 -20.46 -13.04
N ASP A 298 -26.56 -21.45 -12.32
CA ASP A 298 -25.42 -21.29 -11.39
C ASP A 298 -24.15 -20.79 -12.08
N SER A 299 -24.04 -20.94 -13.40
CA SER A 299 -22.97 -20.32 -14.20
C SER A 299 -22.94 -18.79 -14.09
N ARG A 300 -24.02 -18.17 -13.60
CA ARG A 300 -24.15 -16.72 -13.37
C ARG A 300 -23.90 -16.30 -11.92
N MET A 301 -23.60 -17.24 -11.04
CA MET A 301 -23.23 -16.95 -9.65
C MET A 301 -21.97 -16.07 -9.62
N ARG A 302 -21.98 -15.04 -8.75
CA ARG A 302 -20.86 -14.12 -8.56
C ARG A 302 -19.55 -14.86 -8.31
N LEU A 303 -19.56 -15.87 -7.43
CA LEU A 303 -18.37 -16.68 -7.16
C LEU A 303 -17.82 -17.36 -8.42
N ARG A 304 -18.69 -17.88 -9.31
CA ARG A 304 -18.24 -18.52 -10.56
C ARG A 304 -17.60 -17.52 -11.53
N ARG A 305 -18.10 -16.28 -11.58
CA ARG A 305 -17.44 -15.16 -12.30
C ARG A 305 -16.06 -14.85 -11.71
N VAL A 306 -15.96 -14.77 -10.38
CA VAL A 306 -14.69 -14.54 -9.67
C VAL A 306 -13.69 -15.64 -9.93
N GLN A 307 -14.07 -16.92 -9.80
CA GLN A 307 -13.20 -18.05 -10.09
C GLN A 307 -12.69 -18.01 -11.54
N LYS A 308 -13.54 -17.68 -12.51
CA LYS A 308 -13.15 -17.58 -13.93
C LYS A 308 -12.11 -16.49 -14.15
N GLU A 309 -12.35 -15.29 -13.61
CA GLU A 309 -11.43 -14.16 -13.76
C GLU A 309 -10.12 -14.38 -13.00
N LEU A 310 -10.17 -14.91 -11.79
CA LEU A 310 -8.98 -15.22 -11.00
C LEU A 310 -8.11 -16.30 -11.66
N LYS A 311 -8.73 -17.32 -12.27
CA LYS A 311 -7.99 -18.31 -13.08
C LYS A 311 -7.35 -17.69 -14.32
N ARG A 312 -8.00 -16.71 -14.97
CA ARG A 312 -7.37 -15.95 -16.07
C ARG A 312 -6.15 -15.20 -15.55
N MET A 313 -6.35 -14.44 -14.48
CA MET A 313 -5.31 -13.64 -13.82
C MET A 313 -4.10 -14.48 -13.43
N VAL A 314 -4.29 -15.58 -12.69
CA VAL A 314 -3.21 -16.47 -12.26
C VAL A 314 -2.46 -17.07 -13.46
N ARG A 315 -3.16 -17.37 -14.56
CA ARG A 315 -2.52 -17.88 -15.79
C ARG A 315 -1.60 -16.83 -16.40
N GLU A 316 -2.03 -15.58 -16.43
CA GLU A 316 -1.34 -14.45 -17.07
C GLU A 316 -0.25 -13.80 -16.20
N LEU A 317 -0.22 -14.07 -14.88
CA LEU A 317 0.80 -13.53 -13.97
C LEU A 317 2.24 -13.71 -14.51
N PRO A 318 3.04 -12.64 -14.67
CA PRO A 318 4.41 -12.76 -15.15
C PRO A 318 5.27 -13.61 -14.21
N LYS A 319 6.29 -14.31 -14.73
CA LYS A 319 7.18 -15.16 -13.91
C LYS A 319 7.96 -14.39 -12.83
N SER A 320 8.13 -13.08 -13.00
CA SER A 320 8.74 -12.18 -12.03
C SER A 320 7.86 -11.94 -10.79
N PHE A 321 6.57 -12.27 -10.86
CA PHE A 321 5.64 -12.04 -9.75
C PHE A 321 5.69 -13.17 -8.73
N GLN A 322 5.38 -12.82 -7.49
CA GLN A 322 5.08 -13.73 -6.41
C GLN A 322 3.67 -13.44 -5.91
N PHE A 323 2.91 -14.48 -5.59
CA PHE A 323 1.53 -14.32 -5.17
C PHE A 323 1.12 -15.33 -4.11
N CYS A 324 0.09 -14.99 -3.34
CA CYS A 324 -0.68 -15.93 -2.53
C CYS A 324 -2.18 -15.71 -2.75
N LEU A 325 -2.97 -16.76 -2.52
CA LEU A 325 -4.42 -16.72 -2.55
C LEU A 325 -4.94 -17.07 -1.17
N ILE A 326 -5.90 -16.27 -0.71
CA ILE A 326 -6.65 -16.45 0.52
C ILE A 326 -8.13 -16.47 0.13
N SER A 327 -8.87 -17.47 0.58
CA SER A 327 -10.34 -17.44 0.57
C SER A 327 -10.83 -17.30 2.01
N PHE A 328 -11.98 -16.64 2.18
CA PHE A 328 -12.55 -16.45 3.50
C PHE A 328 -14.06 -16.43 3.50
N ASP A 329 -14.62 -16.96 4.57
CA ASP A 329 -16.03 -16.89 4.92
C ASP A 329 -16.19 -16.70 6.44
N ALA A 330 -16.69 -17.70 7.18
CA ALA A 330 -16.55 -17.78 8.63
C ALA A 330 -15.09 -18.03 9.04
N ASP A 331 -14.35 -18.81 8.25
CA ASP A 331 -12.94 -19.14 8.46
C ASP A 331 -12.06 -18.62 7.32
N VAL A 332 -10.73 -18.78 7.46
CA VAL A 332 -9.75 -18.35 6.46
C VAL A 332 -8.96 -19.55 5.96
N GLU A 333 -8.99 -19.75 4.65
CA GLU A 333 -8.14 -20.72 3.97
C GLU A 333 -7.05 -20.02 3.18
N GLN A 334 -5.80 -20.45 3.37
CA GLN A 334 -4.66 -19.90 2.65
C GLN A 334 -4.01 -20.98 1.80
N MET A 335 -3.74 -20.66 0.54
CA MET A 335 -2.95 -21.55 -0.32
C MET A 335 -1.52 -21.76 0.27
N SER A 336 -0.97 -20.76 0.96
CA SER A 336 0.40 -20.79 1.49
C SER A 336 0.60 -19.70 2.55
N GLN A 337 1.46 -19.96 3.53
CA GLN A 337 1.91 -18.97 4.54
C GLN A 337 2.99 -18.00 4.01
N GLN A 338 3.37 -18.15 2.73
CA GLN A 338 4.39 -17.35 2.06
C GLN A 338 4.00 -17.04 0.61
N LEU A 339 4.54 -15.94 0.06
CA LEU A 339 4.41 -15.62 -1.36
C LEU A 339 5.10 -16.67 -2.24
N LEU A 340 4.35 -17.20 -3.22
CA LEU A 340 4.83 -18.21 -4.15
C LEU A 340 5.20 -17.58 -5.49
N LYS A 341 6.36 -17.95 -6.05
CA LYS A 341 6.73 -17.52 -7.42
C LYS A 341 5.67 -17.98 -8.43
N ALA A 342 5.34 -17.12 -9.40
CA ALA A 342 4.41 -17.37 -10.50
C ALA A 342 4.95 -18.34 -11.57
N ASN A 343 5.47 -19.49 -11.14
CA ASN A 343 5.91 -20.58 -12.00
C ASN A 343 4.74 -21.54 -12.34
N PRO A 344 4.87 -22.39 -13.38
CA PRO A 344 3.79 -23.28 -13.82
C PRO A 344 3.23 -24.21 -12.74
N ASN A 345 4.08 -24.69 -11.82
CA ASN A 345 3.67 -25.62 -10.76
C ASN A 345 2.79 -24.91 -9.73
N GLN A 346 3.21 -23.73 -9.27
CA GLN A 346 2.44 -22.96 -8.29
C GLN A 346 1.17 -22.38 -8.90
N LYS A 347 1.19 -21.97 -10.18
CA LYS A 347 -0.02 -21.60 -10.92
C LYS A 347 -1.03 -22.76 -10.98
N ARG A 348 -0.57 -23.99 -11.24
CA ARG A 348 -1.45 -25.19 -11.25
C ARG A 348 -2.04 -25.47 -9.87
N ARG A 349 -1.25 -25.32 -8.80
CA ARG A 349 -1.73 -25.44 -7.42
C ARG A 349 -2.80 -24.39 -7.10
N ALA A 350 -2.56 -23.15 -7.52
CA ALA A 350 -3.53 -22.07 -7.40
C ALA A 350 -4.83 -22.36 -8.15
N MET A 351 -4.78 -22.93 -9.37
CA MET A 351 -6.01 -23.33 -10.08
C MET A 351 -6.85 -24.33 -9.25
N LYS A 352 -6.21 -25.34 -8.66
CA LYS A 352 -6.89 -26.33 -7.80
C LYS A 352 -7.47 -25.71 -6.53
N PHE A 353 -6.75 -24.76 -5.93
CA PHE A 353 -7.25 -24.01 -4.78
C PHE A 353 -8.51 -23.22 -5.16
N ILE A 354 -8.47 -22.50 -6.29
CA ILE A 354 -9.61 -21.74 -6.81
C ILE A 354 -10.78 -22.66 -7.16
N ASP A 355 -10.53 -23.85 -7.73
CA ASP A 355 -11.56 -24.85 -8.03
C ASP A 355 -12.35 -25.28 -6.79
N GLY A 356 -11.74 -25.24 -5.61
CA GLY A 356 -12.34 -25.63 -4.33
C GLY A 356 -13.28 -24.61 -3.71
N PHE A 357 -13.35 -23.38 -4.23
CA PHE A 357 -14.20 -22.35 -3.62
C PHE A 357 -15.68 -22.72 -3.73
N ASP A 358 -16.34 -22.75 -2.57
CA ASP A 358 -17.79 -22.89 -2.45
C ASP A 358 -18.34 -21.85 -1.46
N PRO A 359 -19.51 -21.24 -1.71
CA PRO A 359 -19.98 -20.17 -0.85
C PRO A 359 -20.64 -20.70 0.43
N GLU A 360 -20.06 -20.39 1.58
CA GLU A 360 -20.51 -20.82 2.91
C GLU A 360 -20.32 -19.71 3.96
N GLY A 361 -20.73 -19.94 5.21
CA GLY A 361 -20.37 -19.07 6.33
C GLY A 361 -20.78 -17.58 6.24
N PHE A 362 -20.01 -16.76 6.95
CA PHE A 362 -20.19 -15.30 7.04
C PHE A 362 -19.04 -14.56 6.34
N THR A 363 -18.78 -13.28 6.65
CA THR A 363 -17.79 -12.45 5.94
C THR A 363 -16.73 -11.96 6.94
N SER A 364 -15.81 -12.85 7.33
CA SER A 364 -14.77 -12.60 8.35
C SER A 364 -13.57 -11.84 7.80
N THR A 365 -13.81 -10.62 7.33
CA THR A 365 -12.81 -9.79 6.63
C THR A 365 -11.60 -9.45 7.49
N ASP A 366 -11.77 -9.30 8.80
CA ASP A 366 -10.70 -9.06 9.78
C ASP A 366 -9.66 -10.20 9.79
N LEU A 367 -10.11 -11.46 9.91
CA LEU A 367 -9.21 -12.62 9.90
C LEU A 367 -8.49 -12.77 8.56
N ALA A 368 -9.19 -12.45 7.47
CA ALA A 368 -8.61 -12.53 6.13
C ALA A 368 -7.51 -11.49 5.92
N LEU A 369 -7.71 -10.27 6.44
CA LEU A 369 -6.71 -9.21 6.41
C LEU A 369 -5.52 -9.52 7.35
N ASP A 370 -5.77 -10.02 8.56
CA ASP A 370 -4.72 -10.46 9.48
C ASP A 370 -3.83 -11.53 8.84
N ALA A 371 -4.46 -12.53 8.19
CA ALA A 371 -3.76 -13.56 7.43
C ALA A 371 -2.92 -12.99 6.29
N ALA A 372 -3.41 -11.98 5.58
CA ALA A 372 -2.67 -11.34 4.50
C ALA A 372 -1.46 -10.55 5.01
N PHE A 373 -1.60 -9.80 6.11
CA PHE A 373 -0.50 -9.07 6.73
C PHE A 373 0.58 -9.99 7.34
N ALA A 374 0.20 -11.19 7.77
CA ALA A 374 1.15 -12.20 8.24
C ALA A 374 2.06 -12.76 7.12
N ILE A 375 1.71 -12.59 5.85
CA ILE A 375 2.51 -13.06 4.71
C ILE A 375 3.70 -12.10 4.50
N ASN A 376 4.88 -12.56 4.93
CA ASN A 376 6.11 -11.77 4.83
C ASN A 376 6.41 -11.31 3.40
N GLY A 377 6.66 -10.00 3.26
CA GLY A 377 7.09 -9.37 2.01
C GLY A 377 5.95 -9.04 1.05
N VAL A 378 4.69 -9.21 1.44
CA VAL A 378 3.54 -8.69 0.68
C VAL A 378 3.71 -7.19 0.46
N ARG A 379 3.43 -6.73 -0.77
CA ARG A 379 3.48 -5.31 -1.14
C ARG A 379 2.17 -4.80 -1.71
N THR A 380 1.21 -5.68 -1.97
CA THR A 380 -0.11 -5.28 -2.44
C THR A 380 -1.11 -6.33 -2.01
N ILE A 381 -2.24 -5.88 -1.48
CA ILE A 381 -3.38 -6.73 -1.15
C ILE A 381 -4.52 -6.37 -2.11
N VAL A 382 -5.19 -7.39 -2.65
CA VAL A 382 -6.38 -7.23 -3.46
C VAL A 382 -7.51 -8.01 -2.79
N LEU A 383 -8.46 -7.29 -2.21
CA LEU A 383 -9.64 -7.86 -1.56
C LEU A 383 -10.83 -7.78 -2.51
N LEU A 384 -11.46 -8.91 -2.79
CA LEU A 384 -12.73 -8.97 -3.50
C LEU A 384 -13.79 -9.48 -2.55
N SER A 385 -14.83 -8.67 -2.30
CA SER A 385 -15.94 -9.01 -1.41
C SER A 385 -17.23 -8.36 -1.88
N ASP A 386 -18.36 -9.01 -1.63
CA ASP A 386 -19.68 -8.51 -1.97
C ASP A 386 -20.54 -8.17 -0.76
N GLY A 387 -19.95 -8.10 0.44
CA GLY A 387 -20.66 -7.92 1.70
C GLY A 387 -19.93 -7.06 2.73
N MET A 388 -20.65 -6.67 3.78
CA MET A 388 -20.06 -6.05 4.96
C MET A 388 -19.32 -7.09 5.80
N PRO A 389 -18.20 -6.75 6.45
CA PRO A 389 -17.61 -7.59 7.47
C PRO A 389 -18.65 -8.00 8.52
N TYR A 390 -18.85 -9.29 8.72
CA TYR A 390 -19.85 -9.81 9.65
C TYR A 390 -19.49 -11.20 10.16
N ARG A 391 -19.76 -11.43 11.45
CA ARG A 391 -19.78 -12.75 12.11
C ARG A 391 -20.83 -12.78 13.21
N ALA A 392 -21.52 -13.90 13.39
CA ALA A 392 -22.60 -14.03 14.37
C ALA A 392 -22.11 -14.05 15.84
N ALA A 393 -21.09 -14.85 16.16
CA ALA A 393 -20.64 -15.05 17.55
C ALA A 393 -19.73 -13.93 18.07
N ASN A 394 -19.18 -13.11 17.17
CA ASN A 394 -18.33 -11.96 17.49
C ASN A 394 -18.51 -10.90 16.39
N PRO A 395 -19.56 -10.07 16.48
CA PRO A 395 -19.86 -9.05 15.47
C PRO A 395 -18.66 -8.15 15.21
N ILE A 396 -18.45 -7.83 13.94
CA ILE A 396 -17.33 -6.99 13.51
C ILE A 396 -17.84 -5.55 13.42
N ASP A 397 -17.24 -4.66 14.19
CA ASP A 397 -17.41 -3.21 13.98
C ASP A 397 -16.49 -2.78 12.84
N GLY A 398 -17.08 -2.34 11.73
CA GLY A 398 -16.34 -1.89 10.55
C GLY A 398 -15.40 -0.72 10.84
N SER A 399 -15.75 0.20 11.75
CA SER A 399 -14.88 1.33 12.10
C SER A 399 -13.66 0.85 12.89
N ALA A 400 -13.89 0.01 13.90
CA ALA A 400 -12.81 -0.56 14.71
C ALA A 400 -11.87 -1.43 13.86
N LEU A 401 -12.42 -2.16 12.88
CA LEU A 401 -11.63 -2.92 11.92
C LEU A 401 -10.73 -1.99 11.10
N LEU A 402 -11.27 -0.90 10.52
CA LEU A 402 -10.45 0.04 9.75
C LEU A 402 -9.32 0.66 10.60
N ASP A 403 -9.59 0.98 11.87
CA ASP A 403 -8.56 1.49 12.79
C ASP A 403 -7.48 0.45 13.11
N ASN A 404 -7.86 -0.82 13.29
CA ASN A 404 -6.92 -1.92 13.45
C ASN A 404 -6.04 -2.11 12.21
N ILE A 405 -6.62 -2.03 11.01
CA ILE A 405 -5.86 -2.14 9.76
C ILE A 405 -4.85 -0.99 9.61
N ASP A 406 -5.24 0.24 9.97
CA ASP A 406 -4.30 1.36 9.98
C ASP A 406 -3.15 1.11 10.96
N ALA A 407 -3.44 0.59 12.16
CA ALA A 407 -2.41 0.24 13.15
C ALA A 407 -1.44 -0.84 12.66
N LEU A 408 -1.95 -1.88 12.00
CA LEU A 408 -1.16 -2.97 11.42
C LEU A 408 -0.31 -2.50 10.22
N ASN A 409 -0.86 -1.62 9.39
CA ASN A 409 -0.21 -1.17 8.15
C ASN A 409 0.64 0.10 8.31
N ARG A 410 0.67 0.71 9.50
CA ARG A 410 1.25 2.06 9.73
C ARG A 410 2.69 2.26 9.28
N PHE A 411 3.49 1.19 9.22
CA PHE A 411 4.90 1.24 8.82
C PHE A 411 5.23 0.57 7.50
N GLU A 412 4.35 -0.28 6.96
CA GLU A 412 4.61 -1.00 5.70
C GLU A 412 3.95 -0.31 4.50
N HIS A 413 2.90 0.50 4.74
CA HIS A 413 2.21 1.29 3.71
C HIS A 413 1.75 0.44 2.52
N ILE A 414 1.22 -0.74 2.81
CA ILE A 414 0.75 -1.71 1.82
C ILE A 414 -0.61 -1.26 1.29
N PRO A 415 -0.76 -0.96 -0.01
CA PRO A 415 -2.06 -0.66 -0.58
C PRO A 415 -2.98 -1.89 -0.56
N ILE A 416 -4.21 -1.67 -0.08
CA ILE A 416 -5.30 -2.64 -0.16
C ILE A 416 -6.26 -2.16 -1.25
N HIS A 417 -6.19 -2.78 -2.42
CA HIS A 417 -7.18 -2.56 -3.47
C HIS A 417 -8.42 -3.38 -3.18
N THR A 418 -9.60 -2.78 -3.28
CA THR A 418 -10.87 -3.44 -3.00
C THR A 418 -11.70 -3.52 -4.25
N ILE A 419 -12.36 -4.66 -4.45
CA ILE A 419 -13.27 -4.92 -5.56
C ILE A 419 -14.62 -5.30 -4.98
N GLY A 420 -15.62 -4.45 -5.21
CA GLY A 420 -17.00 -4.63 -4.73
C GLY A 420 -17.99 -4.81 -5.86
N PHE A 421 -19.14 -5.40 -5.57
CA PHE A 421 -20.22 -5.58 -6.55
C PHE A 421 -21.22 -4.43 -6.46
N ARG A 422 -21.60 -3.86 -7.60
CA ARG A 422 -22.54 -2.73 -7.68
C ARG A 422 -23.90 -3.03 -7.05
N ALA A 423 -24.36 -4.27 -7.20
CA ALA A 423 -25.61 -4.73 -6.61
C ALA A 423 -25.55 -4.87 -5.07
N THR A 424 -24.39 -4.64 -4.43
CA THR A 424 -24.24 -4.49 -2.98
C THR A 424 -24.16 -3.01 -2.56
N SER A 425 -24.83 -2.11 -3.29
CA SER A 425 -24.92 -0.69 -2.94
C SER A 425 -25.35 -0.48 -1.49
N GLY A 426 -24.59 0.30 -0.72
CA GLY A 426 -24.90 0.57 0.69
C GLY A 426 -23.64 0.63 1.57
N SER A 427 -23.73 0.14 2.80
CA SER A 427 -22.62 0.17 3.77
C SER A 427 -21.40 -0.64 3.31
N ALA A 428 -21.58 -1.74 2.58
CA ALA A 428 -20.50 -2.59 2.09
C ALA A 428 -19.57 -1.86 1.12
N SER A 429 -20.12 -1.17 0.12
CA SER A 429 -19.33 -0.35 -0.80
C SER A 429 -18.59 0.76 -0.06
N THR A 430 -19.24 1.43 0.89
CA THR A 430 -18.61 2.48 1.71
C THR A 430 -17.44 1.94 2.53
N PHE A 431 -17.58 0.76 3.14
CA PHE A 431 -16.49 0.13 3.88
C PHE A 431 -15.31 -0.23 2.97
N LEU A 432 -15.56 -0.86 1.82
CA LEU A 432 -14.50 -1.24 0.87
C LEU A 432 -13.80 -0.02 0.27
N GLU A 433 -14.57 1.03 -0.03
CA GLU A 433 -14.01 2.30 -0.50
C GLU A 433 -13.10 2.92 0.56
N GLU A 434 -13.58 3.02 1.80
CA GLU A 434 -12.83 3.59 2.91
C GLU A 434 -11.57 2.77 3.24
N LEU A 435 -11.64 1.44 3.24
CA LEU A 435 -10.48 0.54 3.42
C LEU A 435 -9.40 0.79 2.37
N SER A 436 -9.81 0.90 1.10
CA SER A 436 -8.86 1.19 0.02
C SER A 436 -8.29 2.60 0.13
N ARG A 437 -9.11 3.59 0.50
CA ARG A 437 -8.70 4.98 0.65
C ARG A 437 -7.67 5.13 1.77
N ARG A 438 -7.91 4.54 2.95
CA ARG A 438 -7.02 4.62 4.12
C ARG A 438 -5.66 3.95 3.87
N SER A 439 -5.65 2.82 3.16
CA SER A 439 -4.42 2.10 2.80
C SER A 439 -3.68 2.65 1.58
N GLY A 440 -4.24 3.65 0.87
CA GLY A 440 -3.68 4.15 -0.39
C GLY A 440 -3.86 3.20 -1.57
N GLY A 441 -4.80 2.25 -1.47
CA GLY A 441 -5.29 1.42 -2.57
C GLY A 441 -6.35 2.12 -3.42
N LYS A 442 -7.07 1.33 -4.21
CA LYS A 442 -8.15 1.80 -5.09
C LYS A 442 -9.36 0.88 -4.96
N TYR A 443 -10.55 1.48 -4.90
CA TYR A 443 -11.81 0.77 -5.02
C TYR A 443 -12.20 0.60 -6.49
N THR A 444 -12.65 -0.58 -6.86
CA THR A 444 -13.21 -0.88 -8.18
C THR A 444 -14.56 -1.54 -8.01
N GLU A 445 -15.58 -0.95 -8.60
CA GLU A 445 -16.92 -1.54 -8.61
C GLU A 445 -17.12 -2.39 -9.87
N ILE A 446 -17.60 -3.62 -9.70
CA ILE A 446 -17.95 -4.52 -10.80
C ILE A 446 -19.48 -4.65 -10.95
N PRO A 447 -20.00 -4.75 -12.19
CA PRO A 447 -21.44 -4.81 -12.46
C PRO A 447 -22.16 -5.96 -11.77
#